data_AF-A0A318XMD0-F1
#
_entry.id   AF-A0A318XMD0-F1
#
_cell.length_a   1.000
_cell.length_b   1.000
_cell.length_c   1.000
_cell.angle_alpha   90.00
_cell.angle_beta   90.00
_cell.angle_gamma   90.00
#
_symmetry.space_group_name_H-M   'P 1'
#
loop_
_entity.id
_entity.type
_entity.pdbx_description
1 polymer ?
#
loop_
_entity_poly.entity_id
_entity_poly.type
_entity_poly.pdbx_seq_one_letter_code
_entity_poly.pdbx_strand_id
1 'polypeptide(L)'
;MEISLDKSISRVVNAETDILEAEKINLLSEIKKVKCDLADAYNNFNFVSDTLLVDYYTYQIKTFEVRYEYLIKLAKSIGLNNI
;
A
#
# COMPACT_ATOMS: atom_id res chain seq x y z
N MET A 1 -30.47 31.96 8.43
CA MET A 1 -29.32 31.41 9.19
C MET A 1 -28.88 30.04 8.67
N GLU A 2 -29.78 29.24 8.09
CA GLU A 2 -29.50 27.88 7.58
C GLU A 2 -28.51 27.82 6.39
N ILE A 3 -28.54 28.80 5.48
CA ILE A 3 -27.70 28.82 4.25
C ILE A 3 -26.18 28.84 4.57
N SER A 4 -25.77 29.40 5.71
CA SER A 4 -24.35 29.49 6.11
C SER A 4 -23.80 28.18 6.70
N LEU A 5 -24.68 27.35 7.27
CA LEU A 5 -24.30 26.07 7.87
C LEU A 5 -24.08 25.03 6.77
N ASP A 6 -24.97 24.99 5.77
CA ASP A 6 -24.91 24.09 4.62
C ASP A 6 -23.65 24.29 3.75
N LYS A 7 -23.23 25.55 3.57
CA LYS A 7 -21.97 25.90 2.89
C LYS A 7 -20.72 25.46 3.67
N SER A 8 -20.79 25.42 5.00
CA SER A 8 -19.69 24.99 5.84
C SER A 8 -19.59 23.46 5.86
N ILE A 9 -20.74 22.78 5.91
CA ILE A 9 -20.84 21.32 5.83
C ILE A 9 -20.31 20.80 4.48
N SER A 10 -20.75 21.37 3.36
CA SER A 10 -20.29 20.96 2.02
C SER A 10 -18.77 21.09 1.83
N ARG A 11 -18.15 22.13 2.42
CA ARG A 11 -16.68 22.29 2.39
C ARG A 11 -15.94 21.20 3.17
N VAL A 12 -16.44 20.83 4.34
CA VAL A 12 -15.83 19.79 5.18
C VAL A 12 -15.94 18.42 4.50
N VAL A 13 -17.10 18.10 3.93
CA VAL A 13 -17.34 16.84 3.19
C VAL A 13 -16.41 16.71 1.98
N ASN A 14 -16.20 17.79 1.23
CA ASN A 14 -15.28 17.78 0.09
C ASN A 14 -13.83 17.54 0.53
N ALA A 15 -13.37 18.21 1.60
CA ALA A 15 -12.02 18.03 2.12
C ALA A 15 -11.76 16.59 2.62
N GLU A 16 -12.75 15.98 3.29
CA GLU A 16 -12.66 14.59 3.77
C GLU A 16 -12.62 13.59 2.61
N THR A 17 -13.37 13.86 1.53
CA THR A 17 -13.36 13.06 0.30
C THR A 17 -12.00 13.15 -0.40
N ASP A 18 -11.41 14.34 -0.49
CA ASP A 18 -10.09 14.55 -1.11
C ASP A 18 -8.97 13.85 -0.32
N ILE A 19 -9.05 13.87 1.01
CA ILE A 19 -8.10 13.16 1.88
C ILE A 19 -8.19 11.65 1.64
N LEU A 20 -9.41 11.10 1.63
CA LEU A 20 -9.62 9.67 1.41
C LEU A 20 -9.09 9.21 0.05
N GLU A 21 -9.25 10.02 -0.99
CA GLU A 21 -8.74 9.69 -2.33
C GLU A 21 -7.21 9.75 -2.37
N ALA A 22 -6.59 10.73 -1.71
CA ALA A 22 -5.13 10.80 -1.58
C ALA A 22 -4.57 9.57 -0.82
N GLU A 23 -5.24 9.12 0.25
CA GLU A 23 -4.86 7.92 0.98
C GLU A 23 -4.94 6.65 0.11
N LYS A 24 -5.98 6.51 -0.71
CA LYS A 24 -6.09 5.40 -1.67
C LYS A 24 -4.97 5.42 -2.70
N ILE A 25 -4.64 6.58 -3.27
CA ILE A 25 -3.54 6.73 -4.23
C ILE A 25 -2.21 6.32 -3.59
N ASN A 26 -1.95 6.79 -2.37
CA ASN A 26 -0.74 6.42 -1.62
C ASN A 26 -0.68 4.92 -1.35
N LEU A 27 -1.80 4.31 -0.94
CA LEU A 27 -1.88 2.88 -0.71
C LEU A 27 -1.59 2.06 -1.97
N LEU A 28 -2.16 2.44 -3.12
CA LEU A 28 -1.89 1.81 -4.40
C LEU A 28 -0.41 1.94 -4.82
N SER A 29 0.19 3.09 -4.57
CA SER A 29 1.62 3.33 -4.82
C SER A 29 2.50 2.40 -3.96
N GLU A 30 2.19 2.27 -2.68
CA GLU A 30 2.91 1.39 -1.75
C GLU A 30 2.75 -0.10 -2.13
N ILE A 31 1.56 -0.52 -2.54
CA ILE A 31 1.32 -1.88 -3.05
C ILE A 31 2.19 -2.14 -4.29
N LYS A 32 2.23 -1.20 -5.23
CA LYS A 32 3.05 -1.32 -6.45
C LYS A 32 4.54 -1.42 -6.10
N LYS A 33 5.01 -0.58 -5.17
CA LYS A 33 6.40 -0.59 -4.71
C LYS A 33 6.79 -1.94 -4.10
N VAL A 34 5.98 -2.46 -3.18
CA VAL A 34 6.26 -3.77 -2.55
C VAL A 34 6.22 -4.91 -3.57
N LYS A 35 5.34 -4.85 -4.60
CA LYS A 35 5.36 -5.82 -5.73
C LYS A 35 6.71 -5.78 -6.47
N CYS A 36 7.24 -4.58 -6.76
CA CYS A 36 8.56 -4.43 -7.38
C CYS A 36 9.67 -4.96 -6.47
N ASP A 37 9.68 -4.56 -5.19
CA ASP A 37 10.68 -5.00 -4.21
C ASP A 37 10.69 -6.53 -4.06
N LEU A 38 9.52 -7.19 -4.07
CA LEU A 38 9.41 -8.65 -4.09
C LEU A 38 10.03 -9.25 -5.35
N ALA A 39 9.68 -8.73 -6.52
CA ALA A 39 10.21 -9.23 -7.79
C ALA A 39 11.74 -9.13 -7.82
N ASP A 40 12.29 -8.00 -7.38
CA ASP A 40 13.73 -7.79 -7.31
C ASP A 40 14.39 -8.72 -6.27
N ALA A 41 13.79 -8.91 -5.10
CA ALA A 41 14.30 -9.82 -4.09
C ALA A 41 14.33 -11.28 -4.57
N TYR A 42 13.28 -11.77 -5.23
CA TYR A 42 13.27 -13.10 -5.83
C TYR A 42 14.29 -13.23 -6.97
N ASN A 43 14.37 -12.24 -7.85
CA ASN A 43 15.33 -12.22 -8.94
C ASN A 43 16.75 -12.32 -8.39
N ASN A 44 17.09 -11.53 -7.38
CA ASN A 44 18.40 -11.56 -6.76
C ASN A 44 18.66 -12.88 -6.03
N PHE A 45 17.68 -13.40 -5.28
CA PHE A 45 17.78 -14.67 -4.57
C PHE A 45 18.16 -15.84 -5.48
N ASN A 46 17.64 -15.87 -6.72
CA ASN A 46 17.93 -16.92 -7.69
C ASN A 46 19.42 -17.01 -8.08
N PHE A 47 20.21 -15.95 -7.86
CA PHE A 47 21.64 -15.91 -8.18
C PHE A 47 22.53 -16.04 -6.94
N VAL A 48 21.95 -16.29 -5.76
CA VAL A 48 22.71 -16.41 -4.52
C VAL A 48 23.34 -17.78 -4.40
N SER A 49 24.67 -17.81 -4.28
CA SER A 49 25.45 -19.01 -3.94
C SER A 49 26.04 -18.96 -2.52
N ASP A 50 26.10 -17.77 -1.92
CA ASP A 50 26.57 -17.57 -0.55
C ASP A 50 25.46 -17.88 0.46
N THR A 51 25.71 -18.82 1.36
CA THR A 51 24.74 -19.28 2.36
C THR A 51 24.26 -18.17 3.31
N LEU A 52 25.10 -17.18 3.64
CA LEU A 52 24.66 -16.05 4.49
C LEU A 52 23.71 -15.11 3.75
N LEU A 53 23.88 -14.98 2.42
CA LEU A 53 22.97 -14.22 1.59
C LEU A 53 21.63 -14.95 1.40
N VAL A 54 21.62 -16.29 1.43
CA VAL A 54 20.37 -17.08 1.39
C VAL A 54 19.45 -16.68 2.55
N ASP A 55 19.99 -16.64 3.78
CA ASP A 55 19.21 -16.26 4.97
C ASP A 55 18.73 -14.80 4.90
N TYR A 56 19.59 -13.89 4.46
CA TYR A 56 19.26 -12.48 4.27
C TYR A 56 18.08 -12.29 3.31
N TYR A 57 18.17 -12.82 2.09
CA TYR A 57 17.12 -12.69 1.09
C TYR A 57 15.85 -13.44 1.50
N THR A 58 16.00 -14.57 2.18
CA THR A 58 14.86 -15.30 2.75
C THR A 58 14.08 -14.41 3.73
N TYR A 59 14.76 -13.74 4.67
CA TYR A 59 14.09 -12.83 5.60
C TYR A 59 13.48 -11.62 4.88
N GLN A 60 14.20 -11.06 3.90
CA GLN A 60 13.73 -9.93 3.10
C GLN A 60 12.44 -10.26 2.33
N ILE A 61 12.42 -11.41 1.63
CA ILE A 61 11.23 -11.88 0.90
C ILE A 61 10.04 -12.04 1.84
N LYS A 62 10.21 -12.75 2.97
CA LYS A 62 9.12 -12.91 3.96
C LYS A 62 8.61 -11.57 4.47
N THR A 63 9.51 -10.62 4.72
CA THR A 63 9.14 -9.28 5.19
C THR A 63 8.27 -8.56 4.16
N PHE A 64 8.64 -8.64 2.88
CA PHE A 64 7.86 -8.03 1.80
C PHE A 64 6.53 -8.77 1.54
N GLU A 65 6.50 -10.10 1.64
CA GLU A 65 5.26 -10.89 1.53
C GLU A 65 4.25 -10.49 2.61
N VAL A 66 4.68 -10.41 3.88
CA VAL A 66 3.82 -10.00 5.01
C VAL A 66 3.33 -8.57 4.82
N ARG A 67 4.21 -7.66 4.39
CA ARG A 67 3.82 -6.26 4.10
C ARG A 67 2.81 -6.20 2.96
N TYR A 68 3.04 -6.95 1.88
CA TYR A 68 2.13 -7.01 0.74
C TYR A 68 0.75 -7.50 1.16
N GLU A 69 0.69 -8.61 1.91
CA GLU A 69 -0.57 -9.17 2.40
C GLU A 69 -1.35 -8.16 3.27
N TYR A 70 -0.66 -7.47 4.17
CA TYR A 70 -1.26 -6.40 4.98
C TYR A 70 -1.84 -5.28 4.11
N LEU A 71 -1.09 -4.77 3.13
CA LEU A 71 -1.55 -3.69 2.26
C LEU A 71 -2.76 -4.11 1.42
N ILE A 72 -2.80 -5.35 0.93
CA ILE A 72 -3.97 -5.89 0.22
C ILE A 72 -5.20 -5.99 1.14
N LYS A 73 -5.02 -6.45 2.38
CA LYS A 73 -6.11 -6.48 3.39
C LYS A 73 -6.64 -5.07 3.69
N LEU A 74 -5.74 -4.11 3.88
CA LEU A 74 -6.09 -2.71 4.10
C LEU A 74 -6.85 -2.13 2.91
N ALA A 75 -6.37 -2.35 1.69
CA ALA A 75 -6.99 -1.84 0.49
C ALA A 75 -8.41 -2.39 0.29
N LYS A 76 -8.62 -3.69 0.53
CA LYS A 76 -9.97 -4.30 0.52
C LYS A 76 -10.89 -3.69 1.58
N SER A 77 -10.39 -3.41 2.78
CA SER A 77 -11.19 -2.80 3.87
C SER A 77 -11.72 -1.41 3.54
N ILE A 78 -11.06 -0.68 2.62
CA ILE A 78 -11.49 0.65 2.16
C ILE A 78 -12.17 0.62 0.77
N GLY A 79 -12.53 -0.57 0.28
CA GLY A 79 -13.30 -0.75 -0.96
C GLY A 79 -12.48 -0.90 -2.24
N LEU A 80 -11.15 -1.02 -2.16
CA LEU A 80 -10.30 -1.30 -3.32
C LEU A 80 -10.24 -2.82 -3.57
N ASN A 81 -11.18 -3.33 -4.38
CA ASN A 81 -11.35 -4.78 -4.61
C ASN A 81 -10.64 -5.32 -5.87
N ASN A 82 -10.20 -4.46 -6.80
CA ASN A 82 -9.61 -4.83 -8.09
C ASN A 82 -8.13 -4.42 -8.18
N ILE A 83 -7.25 -5.04 -7.39
CA ILE A 83 -5.83 -4.67 -7.20
C ILE A 83 -4.89 -5.88 -7.19
#